data_AF-A0A229S5Q7-F1
#
_entry.id   AF-A0A229S5Q7-F1
#
_cell.length_a   1.000
_cell.length_b   1.000
_cell.length_c   1.000
_cell.angle_alpha   90.00
_cell.angle_beta   90.00
_cell.angle_gamma   90.00
#
_symmetry.space_group_name_H-M   'P 1'
#
loop_
_entity.id
_entity.type
_entity.pdbx_description
1 polymer ?
#
loop_
_entity_poly.entity_id
_entity_poly.type
_entity_poly.pdbx_seq_one_letter_code
_entity_poly.pdbx_strand_id
1 'polypeptide(L)'
;MDVEPRRYLGLAFEALDPVTGKRATYDIDTDLYDLSQDKYREFAGEIERDIIEFLGNLKKKAVLRGNSGSKFVLVFPLDGSCVRVVQGRFMSSGSSHPDPAAARIGGDYVPVE
;
A
#
# COMPACT_ATOMS: atom_id res chain seq x y z
N MET A 1 -13.00 -3.88 -23.37
CA MET A 1 -14.16 -4.54 -22.73
C MET A 1 -13.89 -4.46 -21.25
N ASP A 2 -14.72 -3.73 -20.51
CA ASP A 2 -14.67 -3.78 -19.04
C ASP A 2 -15.03 -5.21 -18.63
N VAL A 3 -14.06 -5.90 -18.05
CA VAL A 3 -14.29 -7.22 -17.47
C VAL A 3 -14.90 -6.96 -16.12
N GLU A 4 -16.20 -7.20 -15.96
CA GLU A 4 -16.82 -7.20 -14.64
C GLU A 4 -16.33 -8.46 -13.90
N PRO A 5 -15.45 -8.35 -12.89
CA PRO A 5 -14.83 -9.52 -12.28
C PRO A 5 -15.88 -10.30 -11.50
N ARG A 6 -16.11 -11.56 -11.86
CA ARG A 6 -17.03 -12.42 -11.10
C ARG A 6 -16.45 -12.81 -9.74
N ARG A 7 -15.12 -12.86 -9.65
CA ARG A 7 -14.37 -13.12 -8.42
C ARG A 7 -13.17 -12.17 -8.37
N TYR A 8 -13.01 -11.49 -7.23
CA TYR A 8 -11.89 -10.59 -6.97
C TYR A 8 -11.34 -10.80 -5.55
N LEU A 9 -10.12 -10.36 -5.31
CA LEU A 9 -9.47 -10.28 -4.01
C LEU A 9 -8.90 -8.85 -3.86
N GLY A 10 -9.02 -8.26 -2.67
CA GLY A 10 -8.42 -6.95 -2.44
C GLY A 10 -8.45 -6.48 -0.99
N LEU A 11 -7.59 -5.51 -0.72
CA LEU A 11 -7.49 -4.75 0.53
C LEU A 11 -7.36 -3.28 0.18
N ALA A 12 -8.28 -2.47 0.71
CA ALA A 12 -8.18 -1.01 0.69
C ALA A 12 -7.83 -0.52 2.11
N PHE A 13 -6.79 0.31 2.20
CA PHE A 13 -6.30 0.84 3.47
C PHE A 13 -6.20 2.35 3.44
N GLU A 14 -6.73 3.01 4.48
CA GLU A 14 -6.62 4.45 4.68
C GLU A 14 -5.90 4.73 5.99
N ALA A 15 -4.82 5.52 5.93
CA ALA A 15 -4.16 6.06 7.10
C ALA A 15 -4.48 7.54 7.25
N LEU A 16 -4.78 7.96 8.48
CA LEU A 16 -5.07 9.34 8.86
C LEU A 16 -3.91 9.94 9.67
N ASP A 17 -3.57 11.19 9.38
CA ASP A 17 -2.81 12.03 10.29
C ASP A 17 -3.76 12.64 11.34
N PRO A 18 -3.70 12.25 12.62
CA PRO A 18 -4.60 12.75 13.64
C PRO A 18 -4.41 14.25 13.94
N VAL A 19 -3.26 14.83 13.57
CA VAL A 19 -2.96 16.25 13.82
C VAL A 19 -3.50 17.13 12.69
N THR A 20 -3.29 16.70 11.44
CA THR A 20 -3.60 17.52 10.26
C THR A 20 -4.88 17.10 9.53
N GLY A 21 -5.43 15.92 9.85
CA GLY A 21 -6.57 15.32 9.15
C GLY A 21 -6.25 14.85 7.72
N LYS A 22 -5.00 14.91 7.29
CA LYS A 22 -4.59 14.39 5.98
C LYS A 22 -4.68 12.87 5.97
N ARG A 23 -4.86 12.32 4.78
CA ARG A 23 -4.97 10.88 4.57
C ARG A 23 -4.10 10.39 3.42
N ALA A 24 -3.72 9.12 3.47
CA ALA A 24 -3.16 8.40 2.36
C ALA A 24 -3.91 7.08 2.20
N THR A 25 -4.29 6.77 0.97
CA THR A 25 -4.91 5.50 0.62
C THR A 25 -3.90 4.60 -0.09
N TYR A 26 -3.98 3.31 0.21
CA TYR A 26 -3.21 2.28 -0.45
C TYR A 26 -4.09 1.05 -0.65
N ASP A 27 -4.19 0.61 -1.90
CA ASP A 27 -5.04 -0.49 -2.32
C ASP A 27 -4.13 -1.58 -2.92
N ILE A 28 -4.35 -2.83 -2.51
CA ILE A 28 -3.78 -4.03 -3.11
C ILE A 28 -4.96 -4.89 -3.55
N ASP A 29 -5.23 -5.00 -4.85
CA ASP A 29 -6.39 -5.72 -5.34
C ASP A 29 -6.23 -6.31 -6.75
N THR A 30 -7.24 -7.06 -7.15
CA THR A 30 -7.38 -7.68 -8.46
C THR A 30 -8.61 -7.17 -9.20
N ASP A 31 -9.07 -5.95 -8.93
CA ASP A 31 -10.38 -5.43 -9.39
C ASP A 31 -10.50 -5.33 -10.92
N LEU A 32 -9.37 -5.33 -11.65
CA LEU A 32 -9.31 -5.40 -13.12
C LEU A 32 -9.27 -6.83 -13.67
N TYR A 33 -9.32 -7.87 -12.82
CA TYR A 33 -9.08 -9.26 -13.20
C TYR A 33 -10.12 -10.22 -12.60
N ASP A 34 -10.71 -11.07 -13.44
CA ASP A 34 -11.65 -12.10 -13.00
C ASP A 34 -10.91 -13.37 -12.54
N LEU A 35 -10.75 -13.52 -11.21
CA LEU A 35 -10.04 -14.64 -10.58
C LEU A 35 -10.75 -15.99 -10.74
N SER A 36 -11.91 -16.05 -11.40
CA SER A 36 -12.48 -17.33 -11.83
C SER A 36 -11.70 -17.97 -12.98
N GLN A 37 -10.84 -17.21 -13.68
CA GLN A 37 -10.02 -17.71 -14.77
C GLN A 37 -8.68 -18.24 -14.24
N ASP A 38 -8.35 -19.51 -14.54
CA ASP A 38 -7.12 -20.17 -14.09
C ASP A 38 -5.82 -19.42 -14.43
N LYS A 39 -5.83 -18.64 -15.51
CA LYS A 39 -4.68 -17.82 -15.94
C LYS A 39 -4.27 -16.76 -14.92
N TYR A 40 -5.15 -16.38 -13.99
CA TYR A 40 -4.86 -15.42 -12.91
C TYR A 40 -4.55 -16.10 -11.58
N ARG A 41 -4.43 -17.43 -11.52
CA ARG A 41 -4.22 -18.15 -10.26
C ARG A 41 -2.91 -17.77 -9.57
N GLU A 42 -1.82 -17.63 -10.32
CA GLU A 42 -0.51 -17.23 -9.76
C GLU A 42 -0.54 -15.78 -9.27
N PHE A 43 -1.08 -14.87 -10.09
CA PHE A 43 -1.30 -13.48 -9.74
C PHE A 43 -2.17 -13.32 -8.48
N ALA A 44 -3.27 -14.09 -8.36
CA ALA A 44 -4.10 -14.09 -7.16
C ALA A 44 -3.29 -14.51 -5.91
N GLY A 45 -2.39 -15.49 -6.05
CA GLY A 45 -1.52 -15.92 -4.98
C GLY A 45 -0.46 -14.88 -4.60
N GLU A 46 0.02 -14.08 -5.55
CA GLU A 46 0.89 -12.92 -5.27
C GLU A 46 0.15 -11.86 -4.46
N ILE A 47 -1.04 -11.47 -4.90
CA ILE A 47 -1.87 -10.46 -4.22
C ILE A 47 -2.29 -10.94 -2.83
N GLU A 48 -2.59 -12.23 -2.65
CA GLU A 48 -2.85 -12.80 -1.32
C GLU A 48 -1.64 -12.68 -0.38
N ARG A 49 -0.43 -12.98 -0.89
CA ARG A 49 0.80 -12.83 -0.10
C ARG A 49 1.07 -11.37 0.28
N ASP A 50 0.88 -10.45 -0.66
CA ASP A 50 1.06 -9.02 -0.41
C ASP A 50 0.10 -8.51 0.66
N ILE A 51 -1.18 -8.91 0.61
CA ILE A 51 -2.17 -8.59 1.63
C ILE A 51 -1.75 -9.13 3.01
N ILE A 52 -1.36 -10.40 3.08
CA ILE A 52 -0.94 -11.04 4.34
C ILE A 52 0.31 -10.37 4.90
N GLU A 53 1.29 -10.05 4.06
CA GLU A 53 2.51 -9.38 4.47
C GLU A 53 2.21 -7.97 4.98
N PHE A 54 1.41 -7.19 4.25
CA PHE A 54 1.00 -5.85 4.66
C PHE A 54 0.30 -5.85 6.02
N LEU A 55 -0.69 -6.73 6.22
CA LEU A 55 -1.39 -6.89 7.50
C LEU A 55 -0.43 -7.34 8.63
N GLY A 56 0.51 -8.23 8.33
CA GLY A 56 1.56 -8.63 9.25
C GLY A 56 2.45 -7.46 9.66
N ASN A 57 2.76 -6.56 8.72
CA ASN A 57 3.54 -5.36 8.96
C ASN A 57 2.78 -4.32 9.76
N LEU A 58 1.46 -4.17 9.56
CA LEU A 58 0.60 -3.35 10.44
C LEU A 58 0.67 -3.84 11.88
N LYS A 59 0.45 -5.15 12.10
CA LYS A 59 0.52 -5.76 13.44
C LYS A 59 1.88 -5.56 14.11
N LYS A 60 2.97 -5.57 13.34
CA LYS A 60 4.35 -5.35 13.81
C LYS A 60 4.72 -3.87 13.95
N LYS A 61 3.80 -2.94 13.71
CA LYS A 61 4.06 -1.49 13.69
C LYS A 61 5.14 -1.07 12.67
N ALA A 62 5.26 -1.81 11.58
CA ALA A 62 6.21 -1.58 10.49
C ALA A 62 5.62 -0.75 9.34
N VAL A 63 4.30 -0.54 9.31
CA VAL A 63 3.67 0.46 8.45
C VAL A 63 3.75 1.82 9.13
N LEU A 64 4.43 2.75 8.48
CA LEU A 64 4.71 4.06 9.02
C LEU A 64 3.97 5.13 8.24
N ARG A 65 3.51 6.15 8.96
CA ARG A 65 2.99 7.40 8.40
C ARG A 65 3.94 8.55 8.74
N GLY A 66 3.99 9.53 7.85
CA GLY A 66 4.79 10.72 8.06
C GLY A 66 4.41 11.82 7.08
N ASN A 67 5.14 12.92 7.15
CA ASN A 67 5.01 14.02 6.20
C ASN A 67 6.36 14.24 5.50
N SER A 68 6.35 14.37 4.18
CA SER A 68 7.49 14.82 3.39
C SER A 68 7.17 16.17 2.77
N GLY A 69 7.68 17.22 3.39
CA GLY A 69 7.18 18.58 3.17
C GLY A 69 5.69 18.67 3.49
N SER A 70 4.89 19.12 2.52
CA SER A 70 3.43 19.24 2.68
C SER A 70 2.65 17.96 2.40
N LYS A 71 3.30 16.90 1.90
CA LYS A 71 2.62 15.67 1.47
C LYS A 71 2.61 14.63 2.59
N PHE A 72 1.46 13.99 2.77
CA PHE A 72 1.32 12.84 3.66
C PHE A 72 1.83 11.57 2.95
N VAL A 73 2.60 10.77 3.68
CA VAL A 73 3.37 9.65 3.14
C VAL A 73 3.18 8.41 4.00
N LEU A 74 2.98 7.26 3.35
CA LEU A 74 3.08 5.94 3.97
C LEU A 74 4.35 5.23 3.52
N VAL A 75 4.99 4.51 4.44
CA VAL A 75 6.17 3.70 4.17
C VAL A 75 6.04 2.36 4.86
N PHE A 76 6.24 1.26 4.14
CA PHE A 76 6.17 -0.09 4.70
C PHE A 76 7.00 -1.08 3.87
N PRO A 77 7.49 -2.17 4.49
CA PRO A 77 8.08 -3.27 3.74
C PRO A 77 7.00 -4.06 2.99
N LEU A 78 7.34 -4.53 1.79
CA LEU A 78 6.52 -5.44 0.98
C LEU A 78 7.41 -6.15 -0.05
N ASP A 79 7.28 -7.47 -0.16
CA ASP A 79 7.99 -8.32 -1.14
C ASP A 79 9.51 -8.04 -1.21
N GLY A 80 10.15 -8.01 -0.03
CA GLY A 80 11.60 -7.76 0.09
C GLY A 80 12.04 -6.34 -0.24
N SER A 81 11.12 -5.43 -0.57
CA SER A 81 11.38 -4.01 -0.84
C SER A 81 10.74 -3.11 0.23
N CYS A 82 11.00 -1.81 0.15
CA CYS A 82 10.30 -0.80 0.93
C CYS A 82 9.43 0.07 0.01
N VAL A 83 8.12 -0.03 0.17
CA VAL A 83 7.14 0.75 -0.56
C VAL A 83 6.99 2.12 0.11
N ARG A 84 6.97 3.17 -0.71
CA ARG A 84 6.63 4.53 -0.32
C ARG A 84 5.44 5.00 -1.13
N VAL A 85 4.34 5.29 -0.44
CA VAL A 85 3.12 5.86 -1.02
C VAL A 85 3.04 7.33 -0.65
N VAL A 86 2.92 8.19 -1.65
CA VAL A 86 2.79 9.64 -1.45
C VAL A 86 1.40 10.07 -1.90
N GLN A 87 0.64 10.71 -1.00
CA GLN A 87 -0.65 11.30 -1.38
C GLN A 87 -0.40 12.56 -2.23
N GLY A 88 -0.78 12.50 -3.50
CA GLY A 88 -0.89 13.67 -4.36
C GLY A 88 -2.22 14.42 -4.15
N ARG A 89 -2.43 15.50 -4.90
CA ARG A 89 -3.66 16.30 -4.79
C ARG A 89 -4.91 15.57 -5.33
N PHE A 90 -4.72 14.66 -6.27
CA PHE A 90 -5.79 13.92 -6.95
C PHE A 90 -5.56 12.41 -6.97
N MET A 91 -4.29 11.96 -6.98
CA MET A 91 -3.92 10.55 -7.02
C MET A 91 -2.74 10.28 -6.09
N SER A 92 -2.70 9.08 -5.53
CA SER A 92 -1.56 8.54 -4.80
C SER A 92 -0.50 8.03 -5.78
N SER A 93 0.77 8.15 -5.43
CA SER A 93 1.88 7.53 -6.18
C SER A 93 2.66 6.58 -5.29
N GLY A 94 2.79 5.33 -5.71
CA GLY A 94 3.65 4.32 -5.08
C GLY A 94 5.04 4.27 -5.73
N SER A 95 6.07 3.99 -4.94
CA SER A 95 7.43 3.71 -5.41
C SER A 95 8.09 2.66 -4.52
N SER A 96 8.87 1.76 -5.11
CA SER A 96 9.62 0.73 -4.38
C SER A 96 11.08 1.12 -4.23
N HIS A 97 11.64 0.90 -3.06
CA HIS A 97 13.01 1.25 -2.68
C HIS A 97 13.74 0.02 -2.12
N PRO A 98 15.07 -0.06 -2.28
CA PRO A 98 15.84 -1.23 -1.85
C PRO A 98 15.99 -1.32 -0.33
N ASP A 99 15.84 -0.20 0.39
CA ASP A 99 16.00 -0.18 1.85
C ASP A 99 15.08 0.86 2.53
N PRO A 100 14.85 0.74 3.85
CA PRO A 100 13.99 1.65 4.60
C PRO A 100 14.50 3.10 4.65
N ALA A 101 15.81 3.34 4.59
CA ALA A 101 16.36 4.70 4.68
C ALA A 101 16.02 5.49 3.42
N ALA A 102 16.16 4.89 2.24
CA ALA A 102 15.75 5.45 0.97
C ALA A 102 14.23 5.74 0.94
N ALA A 103 13.41 4.81 1.42
CA ALA A 103 11.96 4.98 1.46
C ALA A 103 11.50 6.08 2.44
N ARG A 104 12.29 6.41 3.47
CA ARG A 104 11.98 7.42 4.51
C ARG A 104 12.65 8.78 4.28
N ILE A 105 13.22 9.04 3.11
CA ILE A 105 13.87 10.33 2.84
C ILE A 105 12.90 11.50 3.10
N GLY A 106 13.40 12.51 3.83
CA GLY A 106 12.78 13.83 3.96
C GLY A 106 11.51 13.88 4.81
N GLY A 107 11.39 13.04 5.85
CA GLY A 107 10.28 13.11 6.80
C GLY A 107 10.56 12.39 8.10
N ASP A 108 9.84 12.79 9.15
CA ASP A 108 9.74 12.03 10.39
C ASP A 108 8.58 11.06 10.28
N TYR A 109 8.83 9.79 10.60
CA TYR A 109 7.88 8.71 10.41
C TYR A 109 7.60 8.02 11.73
N VAL A 110 6.32 7.82 12.00
CA VAL A 110 5.82 7.09 13.17
C VAL A 110 4.93 5.94 12.71
N PRO A 111 4.79 4.85 13.48
CA PRO A 111 3.84 3.80 13.15
C PRO A 111 2.42 4.33 12.96
N VAL A 112 1.67 3.70 12.06
CA VAL A 112 0.21 3.83 12.06
C VAL A 112 -0.32 3.11 13.31
N GLU A 113 -1.23 3.76 14.03
CA GLU A 113 -1.85 3.22 15.27
C GLU A 113 -3.05 2.33 14.96
#